data_AF-A0AAE3IRB3-F1
#
_entry.id   AF-A0AAE3IRB3-F1
#
_cell.length_a   1.000
_cell.length_b   1.000
_cell.length_c   1.000
_cell.angle_alpha   90.00
_cell.angle_beta   90.00
_cell.angle_gamma   90.00
#
_symmetry.space_group_name_H-M   'P 1'
#
loop_
_entity.id
_entity.type
_entity.pdbx_description
1 polymer ?
#
loop_
_entity_poly.entity_id
_entity_poly.type
_entity_poly.pdbx_seq_one_letter_code
_entity_poly.pdbx_strand_id
1 'polypeptide(L)' 'MDFFILGMLYLYFPEDKSEYIPAAISFFLFLIACIVTFLWIVKYSKKEELKTKELEEKIKLQNSKRQDEVFK' A
#
# COMPACT_ATOMS: atom_id res chain seq x y z
N MET A 1 -3.93 18.71 34.00
CA MET A 1 -3.51 17.93 32.82
C MET A 1 -3.75 18.71 31.53
N ASP A 2 -4.85 19.46 31.42
CA ASP A 2 -5.23 20.16 30.17
C ASP A 2 -4.28 21.28 29.74
N PHE A 3 -3.63 21.97 30.69
CA PHE A 3 -2.64 23.02 30.40
C PHE A 3 -1.40 22.50 29.64
N PHE A 4 -1.00 21.25 29.88
CA PHE A 4 0.14 20.63 29.22
C PHE A 4 -0.19 20.24 27.76
N ILE A 5 -1.43 19.83 27.52
CA ILE A 5 -1.95 19.52 26.18
C ILE A 5 -2.10 20.80 25.34
N LEU A 6 -2.54 21.92 25.95
CA LEU A 6 -2.62 23.22 25.25
C LEU A 6 -1.24 23.81 24.91
N GLY A 7 -0.23 23.63 25.76
CA GLY A 7 1.13 24.13 25.52
C GLY A 7 1.89 23.36 24.43
N MET A 8 1.62 22.07 24.26
CA MET A 8 2.25 21.23 23.23
C MET A 8 1.76 21.55 21.81
N LEU A 9 0.63 22.23 21.67
CA LEU A 9 0.08 22.72 20.39
C LEU A 9 0.76 24.00 19.91
N TYR A 10 1.69 24.58 20.68
CA TYR A 10 2.53 25.67 20.18
C TYR A 10 3.50 25.10 19.15
N LEU A 11 3.15 25.26 17.87
CA LEU A 11 4.01 24.90 16.75
C LEU A 11 5.22 25.83 16.77
N TYR A 12 6.30 25.41 17.44
CA TYR A 12 7.56 26.14 17.43
C TYR A 12 8.18 26.02 16.04
N PHE A 13 8.18 27.13 15.32
CA PHE A 13 8.83 27.24 14.04
C PHE A 13 10.19 27.88 14.26
N PRO A 14 11.32 27.19 13.95
CA PRO A 14 12.62 27.85 13.99
C PRO A 14 12.63 29.08 13.09
N GLU A 15 13.24 30.16 13.60
CA GLU A 15 13.40 31.42 12.87
C GLU A 15 14.30 31.22 11.64
N ASP A 16 15.33 30.37 11.76
CA ASP A 16 16.20 30.00 10.65
C ASP A 16 15.68 28.74 9.92
N LYS A 17 15.49 28.86 8.60
CA LYS A 17 14.97 27.76 7.77
C LYS A 17 15.93 26.57 7.68
N SER A 18 17.19 26.77 8.01
CA SER A 18 18.23 25.73 8.00
C SER A 18 17.94 24.62 9.02
N GLU A 19 17.24 24.94 10.11
CA GLU A 19 16.87 23.96 11.14
C GLU A 19 15.80 22.95 10.66
N TYR A 20 15.10 23.21 9.55
CA TYR A 20 14.18 22.24 8.95
C TYR A 20 14.87 21.22 8.04
N ILE A 21 16.12 21.45 7.63
CA ILE A 21 16.84 20.58 6.70
C ILE A 21 16.87 19.11 7.20
N PRO A 22 17.17 18.83 8.49
CA PRO A 22 17.13 17.47 9.02
C PRO A 22 15.74 16.82 8.93
N ALA A 23 14.68 17.59 9.18
CA ALA A 23 13.30 17.11 9.08
C ALA A 23 12.92 16.80 7.63
N ALA A 24 13.31 17.67 6.68
CA ALA A 24 13.08 17.46 5.26
C ALA A 24 13.79 16.21 4.73
N ILE A 25 15.05 15.98 5.14
CA ILE A 25 15.81 14.77 4.77
C ILE A 25 15.12 13.52 5.31
N SER A 26 14.72 13.54 6.60
CA SER A 26 14.04 12.42 7.24
C SER A 26 12.72 12.09 6.56
N PHE A 27 11.92 13.12 6.25
CA PHE A 27 10.68 12.98 5.52
C PHE A 27 10.91 12.41 4.12
N PHE A 28 11.91 12.90 3.40
CA PHE A 28 12.21 12.44 2.05
C PHE A 28 12.66 10.98 2.01
N LEU A 29 13.50 10.55 2.96
CA LEU A 29 13.91 9.16 3.10
C LEU A 29 12.69 8.25 3.37
N PHE A 30 11.80 8.67 4.27
CA PHE A 30 10.58 7.92 4.56
C PHE A 30 9.62 7.88 3.37
N LEU A 31 9.48 9.00 2.66
CA LEU A 31 8.65 9.10 1.46
C LEU A 31 9.13 8.12 0.38
N ILE A 32 10.44 8.10 0.11
CA ILE A 32 11.04 7.16 -0.84
C ILE A 32 10.75 5.72 -0.42
N ALA A 33 11.00 5.38 0.85
CA ALA A 33 10.75 4.04 1.36
C ALA A 33 9.27 3.63 1.22
N CYS A 34 8.35 4.54 1.48
CA CYS A 34 6.91 4.32 1.34
C CYS A 34 6.52 4.06 -0.12
N ILE A 35 7.00 4.88 -1.05
CA ILE A 35 6.76 4.70 -2.50
C ILE A 35 7.31 3.35 -2.97
N VAL A 36 8.56 3.02 -2.61
CA VAL A 36 9.18 1.75 -3.00
C VAL A 36 8.40 0.57 -2.45
N THR A 37 8.00 0.61 -1.17
CA THR A 37 7.20 -0.44 -0.53
C THR A 37 5.85 -0.60 -1.23
N PHE A 38 5.15 0.50 -1.50
CA PHE A 38 3.86 0.49 -2.18
C PHE A 38 3.97 -0.12 -3.59
N LEU A 39 4.96 0.30 -4.37
CA LEU A 39 5.21 -0.25 -5.70
C LEU A 39 5.56 -1.74 -5.65
N TRP A 40 6.32 -2.17 -4.63
CA TRP A 40 6.67 -3.57 -4.46
C TRP A 40 5.45 -4.43 -4.16
N ILE A 41 4.58 -3.99 -3.25
CA ILE A 41 3.32 -4.68 -2.91
C ILE A 41 2.43 -4.81 -4.14
N VAL A 42 2.23 -3.72 -4.90
CA VAL A 42 1.40 -3.74 -6.12
C VAL A 42 1.97 -4.71 -7.15
N LYS A 43 3.29 -4.73 -7.35
CA LYS A 43 3.94 -5.64 -8.29
C LYS A 43 3.81 -7.10 -7.86
N TYR A 44 3.88 -7.37 -6.56
CA TYR A 44 3.72 -8.72 -6.03
C TYR A 44 2.26 -9.20 -6.19
N SER A 45 1.29 -8.36 -5.82
CA SER A 45 -0.14 -8.66 -5.92
C SER A 45 -0.57 -8.97 -7.37
N LYS A 46 -0.07 -8.23 -8.37
CA LYS A 46 -0.35 -8.51 -9.79
C LYS A 46 0.11 -9.90 -10.25
N LYS A 47 1.19 -10.44 -9.67
CA LYS A 47 1.66 -11.80 -9.99
C LYS A 47 0.75 -12.86 -9.39
N GLU A 48 0.18 -12.60 -8.22
CA GLU A 48 -0.77 -13.51 -7.58
C GLU A 48 -2.12 -13.48 -8.30
N GLU A 49 -2.59 -12.29 -8.70
CA GLU A 49 -3.82 -12.13 -9.47
C GLU A 49 -3.83 -12.95 -10.76
N LEU A 50 -2.73 -12.95 -11.51
CA LEU A 50 -2.60 -13.74 -12.75
C LEU A 50 -2.72 -15.24 -12.50
N LYS A 51 -2.09 -15.75 -11.42
CA LYS A 51 -2.17 -17.18 -11.06
C LYS A 51 -3.58 -17.58 -10.65
N THR A 52 -4.27 -16.71 -9.91
CA THR A 52 -5.67 -16.96 -9.50
C THR A 52 -6.59 -16.97 -10.72
N LYS A 53 -6.42 -16.04 -11.67
CA LYS A 53 -7.21 -15.99 -12.91
C LYS A 53 -7.10 -17.28 -13.74
N GLU A 54 -5.90 -17.82 -13.90
CA GLU A 54 -5.70 -19.09 -14.61
C GLU A 54 -6.38 -20.27 -13.90
N LEU A 55 -6.41 -20.27 -12.57
CA LEU A 55 -7.10 -21.30 -11.79
C LEU A 55 -8.62 -21.19 -11.93
N GLU A 56 -9.15 -19.96 -11.85
CA GLU A 56 -10.58 -19.68 -12.04
C GLU A 56 -11.07 -20.11 -13.43
N GLU A 57 -10.31 -19.82 -14.49
CA GLU A 57 -10.64 -20.27 -15.85
C GLU A 57 -10.67 -21.79 -15.98
N LYS A 58 -9.70 -22.50 -15.39
CA LYS A 58 -9.67 -23.97 -15.40
C LYS A 58 -10.87 -24.57 -14.68
N ILE A 59 -11.25 -24.02 -13.52
CA ILE A 59 -12.42 -24.46 -12.76
C ILE A 59 -13.71 -24.19 -13.54
N LYS A 60 -13.82 -23.01 -14.17
CA LYS A 60 -14.97 -22.64 -15.00
C LYS A 60 -15.15 -23.59 -16.18
N LEU A 61 -14.07 -23.91 -16.89
CA LEU A 61 -14.09 -24.85 -18.01
C LEU A 61 -14.44 -26.29 -17.57
N GLN A 62 -13.97 -26.73 -16.40
CA GLN A 62 -14.35 -28.04 -15.86
C GLN A 62 -15.82 -28.08 -15.46
N ASN A 63 -16.34 -27.02 -14.85
CA ASN A 63 -17.75 -26.94 -14.45
C ASN A 63 -18.69 -26.86 -15.65
N SER A 64 -18.31 -26.13 -16.71
CA SER A 64 -19.12 -26.10 -17.94
C SER A 64 -19.17 -27.48 -18.60
N LYS A 65 -18.02 -28.15 -18.76
CA LYS A 65 -17.97 -29.53 -19.30
C LYS A 65 -18.80 -30.52 -18.48
N ARG A 66 -18.76 -30.41 -17.15
CA ARG A 66 -19.56 -31.26 -16.26
C ARG A 66 -21.05 -30.99 -16.42
N GLN A 67 -21.47 -29.74 -16.61
CA GLN A 67 -22.89 -29.43 -16.84
C GLN A 67 -23.39 -29.96 -18.19
N ASP A 68 -22.57 -29.88 -19.24
CA ASP A 68 -22.92 -30.42 -20.57
C ASP A 68 -23.05 -31.95 -20.56
N GLU A 69 -22.26 -32.66 -19.73
CA GLU A 69 -22.38 -34.12 -19.53
C GLU A 69 -23.61 -34.53 -18.71
N VAL A 70 -24.09 -33.68 -17.79
CA VAL A 70 -25.27 -33.97 -16.96
C VAL A 70 -26.58 -33.72 -17.72
N PHE A 71 -26.57 -32.85 -18.74
CA PHE A 71 -27.74 -32.50 -19.53
C PHE A 71 -27.93 -33.36 -20.79
N LYS A 72 -27.05 -34.34 -21.02
CA LYS A 72 -27.04 -35.25 -22.17
C LYS A 72 -27.47 -36.67 -21.77
#